data_AF-A0A3C0WXX2-F1
#
_entry.id   AF-A0A3C0WXX2-F1
#
_cell.length_a   1.000
_cell.length_b   1.000
_cell.length_c   1.000
_cell.angle_alpha   90.00
_cell.angle_beta   90.00
_cell.angle_gamma   90.00
#
_symmetry.space_group_name_H-M   'P 1'
#
loop_
_entity.id
_entity.type
_entity.pdbx_description
1 polymer ?
#
loop_
_entity_poly.entity_id
_entity_poly.type
_entity_poly.pdbx_seq_one_letter_code
_entity_poly.pdbx_strand_id
1 'polypeptide(L)'
;ILFSNDAFGQHFAVEELYNDKANQCLLMKEALKYYVNILNPFSMLVAKKIDEIMGMGLNISMICPSHGVIWRDNPLQIIDKYAEWSKAYQEDRITVVYDTMWEGTARIAREISHELSLQHPDTVVKVFSVSKSDKNEVMTEVFKSKAIIVGSPTVSNDILSSMSGWLSFLKQLKFKNKKAAVFGCYGWSGEGNRILKERLKDAGFEVIEEEVKSLWNPEAEDFAKVKEMVAKI
;
A
#
# COMPACT_ATOMS: atom_id res chain seq x y z
N ILE A 1 3.36 -18.50 -27.89
CA ILE A 1 2.18 -17.99 -27.15
C ILE A 1 2.19 -18.63 -25.78
N LEU A 2 2.10 -17.83 -24.71
CA LEU A 2 2.05 -18.29 -23.32
C LEU A 2 0.61 -18.13 -22.79
N PHE A 3 -0.03 -19.23 -22.37
CA PHE A 3 -1.31 -19.18 -21.68
C PHE A 3 -1.05 -19.21 -20.17
N SER A 4 -1.13 -18.05 -19.52
CA SER A 4 -0.60 -17.86 -18.16
C SER A 4 -1.64 -17.96 -17.04
N ASN A 5 -2.92 -18.15 -17.40
CA ASN A 5 -4.04 -18.07 -16.46
C ASN A 5 -3.98 -16.73 -15.67
N ASP A 6 -4.02 -16.75 -14.34
CA ASP A 6 -4.04 -15.53 -13.51
C ASP A 6 -2.77 -14.67 -13.64
N ALA A 7 -1.61 -15.30 -13.90
CA ALA A 7 -0.35 -14.55 -14.00
C ALA A 7 -0.40 -13.61 -15.21
N PHE A 8 0.09 -12.38 -15.02
CA PHE A 8 0.06 -11.30 -16.02
C PHE A 8 -1.37 -10.84 -16.40
N GLY A 9 -2.39 -11.28 -15.68
CA GLY A 9 -3.77 -10.83 -15.86
C GLY A 9 -4.08 -9.51 -15.16
N GLN A 10 -5.30 -9.03 -15.39
CA GLN A 10 -5.87 -7.88 -14.70
C GLN A 10 -7.40 -8.01 -14.60
N HIS A 11 -8.04 -7.16 -13.79
CA HIS A 11 -9.51 -7.04 -13.78
C HIS A 11 -9.95 -5.75 -14.47
N PHE A 12 -9.86 -5.73 -15.79
CA PHE A 12 -10.13 -4.58 -16.64
C PHE A 12 -10.76 -5.05 -17.96
N ALA A 13 -12.02 -4.67 -18.15
CA ALA A 13 -12.78 -4.97 -19.35
C ALA A 13 -12.41 -3.99 -20.47
N VAL A 14 -12.12 -4.54 -21.66
CA VAL A 14 -11.87 -3.82 -22.90
C VAL A 14 -12.65 -4.50 -24.02
N GLU A 15 -13.15 -3.75 -25.00
CA GLU A 15 -13.93 -4.33 -26.10
C GLU A 15 -13.04 -5.09 -27.08
N GLU A 16 -11.84 -4.58 -27.32
CA GLU A 16 -10.95 -5.02 -28.40
C GLU A 16 -9.96 -6.12 -27.99
N LEU A 17 -10.10 -6.70 -26.78
CA LEU A 17 -9.33 -7.83 -26.22
C LEU A 17 -7.81 -7.62 -26.05
N TYR A 18 -7.16 -6.74 -26.80
CA TYR A 18 -5.69 -6.65 -26.87
C TYR A 18 -5.11 -5.42 -26.17
N ASN A 19 -3.89 -5.56 -25.63
CA ASN A 19 -3.24 -4.51 -24.86
C ASN A 19 -3.00 -3.21 -25.65
N ASP A 20 -2.68 -3.26 -26.95
CA ASP A 20 -2.43 -2.07 -27.80
C ASP A 20 -3.70 -1.24 -28.08
N LYS A 21 -4.88 -1.79 -27.83
CA LYS A 21 -6.17 -1.11 -28.01
C LYS A 21 -6.73 -0.52 -26.71
N ALA A 22 -6.15 -0.91 -25.58
CA ALA A 22 -6.57 -0.45 -24.27
C ALA A 22 -6.01 0.94 -23.93
N ASN A 23 -6.64 1.64 -22.98
CA ASN A 23 -6.02 2.78 -22.33
C ASN A 23 -4.82 2.31 -21.50
N GLN A 24 -3.60 2.70 -21.89
CA GLN A 24 -2.36 2.18 -21.30
C GLN A 24 -2.22 2.53 -19.80
N CYS A 25 -2.64 3.74 -19.39
CA CYS A 25 -2.57 4.14 -17.99
C CYS A 25 -3.52 3.30 -17.12
N LEU A 26 -4.75 3.07 -17.58
CA LEU A 26 -5.71 2.23 -16.86
C LEU A 26 -5.29 0.77 -16.86
N LEU A 27 -4.81 0.25 -17.99
CA LEU A 27 -4.32 -1.12 -18.10
C LEU A 27 -3.22 -1.40 -17.07
N MET A 28 -2.21 -0.53 -16.99
CA MET A 28 -1.12 -0.71 -16.04
C MET A 28 -1.56 -0.50 -14.60
N LYS A 29 -2.50 0.40 -14.34
CA LYS A 29 -3.10 0.58 -13.01
C LYS A 29 -3.78 -0.71 -12.54
N GLU A 30 -4.62 -1.31 -13.37
CA GLU A 30 -5.38 -2.51 -13.01
C GLU A 30 -4.48 -3.75 -12.91
N ALA A 31 -3.45 -3.86 -13.75
CA ALA A 31 -2.43 -4.90 -13.61
C ALA A 31 -1.65 -4.79 -12.29
N LEU A 32 -1.24 -3.57 -11.90
CA LEU A 32 -0.60 -3.34 -10.61
C LEU A 32 -1.56 -3.67 -9.46
N LYS A 33 -2.80 -3.20 -9.52
CA LYS A 33 -3.82 -3.48 -8.49
C LYS A 33 -4.05 -4.98 -8.31
N TYR A 34 -4.12 -5.73 -9.41
CA TYR A 34 -4.22 -7.20 -9.41
C TYR A 34 -2.99 -7.84 -8.74
N TYR A 35 -1.78 -7.46 -9.16
CA TYR A 35 -0.55 -7.96 -8.57
C TYR A 35 -0.50 -7.74 -7.06
N VAL A 36 -0.78 -6.51 -6.61
CA VAL A 36 -0.66 -6.15 -5.19
C VAL A 36 -1.62 -6.94 -4.32
N ASN A 37 -2.88 -7.02 -4.71
CA ASN A 37 -3.94 -7.53 -3.85
C ASN A 37 -4.06 -9.07 -3.88
N ILE A 38 -3.37 -9.74 -4.81
CA ILE A 38 -3.44 -11.21 -4.99
C ILE A 38 -2.06 -11.86 -4.91
N LEU A 39 -1.08 -11.32 -5.64
CA LEU A 39 0.19 -12.00 -5.91
C LEU A 39 1.34 -11.54 -5.01
N ASN A 40 1.27 -10.35 -4.40
CA ASN A 40 2.34 -9.84 -3.55
C ASN A 40 2.81 -10.80 -2.42
N PRO A 41 1.93 -11.56 -1.73
CA PRO A 41 2.35 -12.57 -0.74
C PRO A 41 3.30 -13.64 -1.31
N PHE A 42 3.29 -13.81 -2.62
CA PHE A 42 4.01 -14.82 -3.39
C PHE A 42 5.11 -14.21 -4.26
N SER A 43 5.47 -12.93 -4.08
CA SER A 43 6.48 -12.22 -4.88
C SER A 43 7.80 -12.99 -5.05
N MET A 44 8.27 -13.71 -4.02
CA MET A 44 9.48 -14.54 -4.13
C MET A 44 9.34 -15.70 -5.13
N LEU A 45 8.15 -16.29 -5.24
CA LEU A 45 7.86 -17.35 -6.22
C LEU A 45 7.73 -16.77 -7.63
N VAL A 46 7.14 -15.58 -7.74
CA VAL A 46 7.04 -14.84 -9.02
C VAL A 46 8.43 -14.58 -9.58
N ALA A 47 9.35 -14.02 -8.79
CA ALA A 47 10.72 -13.73 -9.22
C ALA A 47 11.41 -14.99 -9.76
N LYS A 48 11.39 -16.09 -8.98
CA LYS A 48 11.99 -17.37 -9.39
C LYS A 48 11.40 -17.92 -10.68
N LYS A 49 10.07 -17.83 -10.84
CA LYS A 49 9.39 -18.35 -12.03
C LYS A 49 9.68 -17.50 -13.26
N ILE A 50 9.81 -16.19 -13.11
CA ILE A 50 10.24 -15.30 -14.19
C ILE A 50 11.66 -15.66 -14.61
N ASP A 51 12.60 -15.82 -13.68
CA ASP A 51 13.98 -16.20 -13.98
C ASP A 51 14.06 -17.54 -14.74
N GLU A 52 13.24 -18.53 -14.34
CA GLU A 52 13.13 -19.82 -15.03
C GLU A 52 12.62 -19.67 -16.47
N ILE A 53 11.53 -18.92 -16.68
CA ILE A 53 10.95 -18.69 -18.01
C ILE A 53 11.95 -17.96 -18.92
N MET A 54 12.64 -16.95 -18.41
CA MET A 54 13.65 -16.21 -19.17
C MET A 54 14.86 -17.09 -19.49
N GLY A 55 15.28 -17.96 -18.56
CA GLY A 55 16.38 -18.91 -18.75
C GLY A 55 16.11 -19.98 -19.82
N MET A 56 14.85 -20.24 -20.16
CA MET A 56 14.48 -21.17 -21.24
C MET A 56 14.74 -20.61 -22.65
N GLY A 57 14.97 -19.31 -22.80
CA GLY A 57 15.21 -18.68 -24.11
C GLY A 57 14.02 -18.77 -25.07
N LEU A 58 12.80 -18.83 -24.56
CA LEU A 58 11.59 -18.94 -25.36
C LEU A 58 11.28 -17.62 -26.08
N ASN A 59 10.92 -17.70 -27.36
CA ASN A 59 10.40 -16.54 -28.09
C ASN A 59 8.90 -16.33 -27.76
N ILE A 60 8.62 -15.46 -26.79
CA ILE A 60 7.26 -15.15 -26.35
C ILE A 60 6.68 -14.03 -27.22
N SER A 61 5.87 -14.41 -28.21
CA SER A 61 5.18 -13.47 -29.09
C SER A 61 3.84 -12.95 -28.55
N MET A 62 3.25 -13.60 -27.54
CA MET A 62 1.97 -13.22 -26.95
C MET A 62 1.79 -13.90 -25.58
N ILE A 63 1.14 -13.21 -24.65
CA ILE A 63 0.71 -13.73 -23.34
C ILE A 63 -0.81 -13.59 -23.24
N CYS A 64 -1.49 -14.72 -23.01
CA CYS A 64 -2.94 -14.82 -22.90
C CYS A 64 -3.31 -15.21 -21.46
N PRO A 65 -3.54 -14.23 -20.57
CA PRO A 65 -4.05 -14.51 -19.22
C PRO A 65 -5.53 -14.94 -19.27
N SER A 66 -6.04 -15.47 -18.15
CA SER A 66 -7.47 -15.81 -17.96
C SER A 66 -8.34 -14.57 -17.74
N HIS A 67 -7.73 -13.43 -17.40
CA HIS A 67 -8.42 -12.20 -17.06
C HIS A 67 -7.86 -11.01 -17.83
N GLY A 68 -8.77 -10.27 -18.47
CA GLY A 68 -8.43 -8.98 -19.07
C GLY A 68 -7.91 -9.06 -20.49
N VAL A 69 -6.91 -8.22 -20.78
CA VAL A 69 -6.32 -8.10 -22.12
C VAL A 69 -5.34 -9.23 -22.42
N ILE A 70 -5.24 -9.55 -23.68
CA ILE A 70 -4.14 -10.33 -24.25
C ILE A 70 -2.97 -9.38 -24.56
N TRP A 71 -1.79 -9.71 -24.06
CA TRP A 71 -0.56 -9.00 -24.37
C TRP A 71 0.01 -9.52 -25.69
N ARG A 72 -0.20 -8.78 -26.78
CA ARG A 72 0.34 -9.11 -28.11
C ARG A 72 1.38 -8.12 -28.60
N ASP A 73 1.24 -6.85 -28.22
CA ASP A 73 2.20 -5.81 -28.54
C ASP A 73 3.16 -5.65 -27.37
N ASN A 74 4.44 -5.86 -27.61
CA ASN A 74 5.48 -5.90 -26.57
C ASN A 74 5.06 -6.73 -25.32
N PRO A 75 4.82 -8.05 -25.44
CA PRO A 75 4.34 -8.88 -24.33
C PRO A 75 5.29 -8.96 -23.14
N LEU A 76 6.58 -8.70 -23.35
CA LEU A 76 7.57 -8.71 -22.27
C LEU A 76 7.37 -7.56 -21.27
N GLN A 77 6.65 -6.49 -21.65
CA GLN A 77 6.40 -5.33 -20.78
C GLN A 77 5.79 -5.73 -19.41
N ILE A 78 4.87 -6.70 -19.39
CA ILE A 78 4.21 -7.13 -18.15
C ILE A 78 5.10 -8.09 -17.35
N ILE A 79 5.96 -8.86 -18.02
CA ILE A 79 6.98 -9.69 -17.37
C ILE A 79 7.99 -8.80 -16.65
N ASP A 80 8.49 -7.76 -17.32
CA ASP A 80 9.42 -6.79 -16.74
C ASP A 80 8.80 -6.09 -15.52
N LYS A 81 7.50 -5.74 -15.60
CA LYS A 81 6.77 -5.14 -14.48
C LYS A 81 6.61 -6.11 -13.32
N TYR A 82 6.27 -7.37 -13.54
CA TYR A 82 6.23 -8.36 -12.46
C TYR A 82 7.63 -8.61 -11.87
N ALA A 83 8.69 -8.57 -12.68
CA ALA A 83 10.07 -8.70 -12.22
C ALA A 83 10.49 -7.51 -11.33
N GLU A 84 10.03 -6.30 -11.68
CA GLU A 84 10.19 -5.10 -10.86
C GLU A 84 9.38 -5.20 -9.55
N TRP A 85 8.09 -5.52 -9.64
CA TRP A 85 7.17 -5.59 -8.51
C TRP A 85 7.52 -6.68 -7.50
N SER A 86 8.05 -7.81 -7.96
CA SER A 86 8.44 -8.94 -7.11
C SER A 86 9.65 -8.67 -6.22
N LYS A 87 10.42 -7.62 -6.47
CA LYS A 87 11.65 -7.27 -5.73
C LYS A 87 11.40 -6.27 -4.61
N ALA A 88 10.38 -6.52 -3.79
CA ALA A 88 9.97 -5.66 -2.66
C ALA A 88 9.82 -4.18 -3.09
N TYR A 89 9.06 -3.97 -4.16
CA TYR A 89 8.90 -2.68 -4.82
C TYR A 89 8.43 -1.56 -3.89
N GLN A 90 8.96 -0.37 -4.15
CA GLN A 90 8.57 0.89 -3.53
C GLN A 90 9.07 2.08 -4.36
N GLU A 91 8.35 3.19 -4.25
CA GLU A 91 8.65 4.49 -4.82
C GLU A 91 8.98 5.48 -3.68
N ASP A 92 9.42 6.70 -4.03
CA ASP A 92 9.48 7.79 -3.07
C ASP A 92 8.07 8.31 -2.74
N ARG A 93 7.35 7.50 -1.95
CA ARG A 93 5.93 7.70 -1.61
C ARG A 93 5.68 7.31 -0.16
N ILE A 94 4.84 8.08 0.52
CA ILE A 94 4.34 7.78 1.87
C ILE A 94 2.82 7.80 1.87
N THR A 95 2.21 6.75 2.42
CA THR A 95 0.75 6.65 2.55
C THR A 95 0.33 6.76 4.01
N VAL A 96 -0.45 7.79 4.32
CA VAL A 96 -1.12 7.99 5.60
C VAL A 96 -2.48 7.27 5.54
N VAL A 97 -2.70 6.32 6.43
CA VAL A 97 -3.93 5.51 6.47
C VAL A 97 -4.55 5.62 7.86
N TYR A 98 -5.81 6.01 7.95
CA TYR A 98 -6.45 6.16 9.25
C TYR A 98 -7.94 5.86 9.25
N ASP A 99 -8.53 5.86 10.45
CA ASP A 99 -9.95 6.12 10.61
C ASP A 99 -10.20 7.03 11.82
N THR A 100 -11.41 7.57 11.94
CA THR A 100 -11.75 8.52 13.00
C THR A 100 -13.23 8.47 13.37
N MET A 101 -13.56 8.84 14.60
CA MET A 101 -14.96 9.01 15.05
C MET A 101 -15.35 10.49 15.14
N TRP A 102 -14.44 11.34 15.64
CA TRP A 102 -14.70 12.74 15.98
C TRP A 102 -13.70 13.70 15.33
N GLU A 103 -13.14 13.30 14.17
CA GLU A 103 -12.21 14.09 13.36
C GLU A 103 -10.86 14.46 14.02
N GLY A 104 -10.64 14.19 15.31
CA GLY A 104 -9.35 14.42 15.98
C GLY A 104 -8.19 13.70 15.27
N THR A 105 -8.29 12.38 15.08
CA THR A 105 -7.30 11.61 14.32
C THR A 105 -7.16 12.11 12.88
N ALA A 106 -8.25 12.55 12.24
CA ALA A 106 -8.20 13.12 10.90
C ALA A 106 -7.41 14.44 10.85
N ARG A 107 -7.51 15.28 11.87
CA ARG A 107 -6.72 16.52 11.98
C ARG A 107 -5.23 16.21 12.07
N ILE A 108 -4.84 15.20 12.86
CA ILE A 108 -3.45 14.74 12.92
C ILE A 108 -3.00 14.21 11.55
N ALA A 109 -3.83 13.41 10.87
CA ALA A 109 -3.50 12.88 9.53
C ALA A 109 -3.25 13.99 8.49
N ARG A 110 -4.07 15.06 8.53
CA ARG A 110 -3.88 16.25 7.68
C ARG A 110 -2.58 16.97 8.01
N GLU A 111 -2.26 17.16 9.29
CA GLU A 111 -0.99 17.77 9.69
C GLU A 111 0.22 16.94 9.27
N ILE A 112 0.15 15.61 9.41
CA ILE A 112 1.20 14.70 8.93
C ILE A 112 1.43 14.91 7.43
N SER A 113 0.36 15.00 6.63
CA SER A 113 0.49 15.22 5.18
C SER A 113 1.08 16.58 4.83
N HIS A 114 0.77 17.61 5.63
CA HIS A 114 1.31 18.94 5.48
C HIS A 114 2.81 18.97 5.79
N GLU A 115 3.21 18.44 6.94
CA GLU A 115 4.62 18.35 7.35
C GLU A 115 5.46 17.47 6.41
N LEU A 116 4.91 16.37 5.90
CA LEU A 116 5.57 15.56 4.87
C LEU A 116 5.87 16.38 3.61
N SER A 117 4.90 17.19 3.17
CA SER A 117 5.05 18.02 1.96
C SER A 117 6.07 19.15 2.16
N LEU A 118 6.23 19.64 3.41
CA LEU A 118 7.22 20.66 3.74
C LEU A 118 8.64 20.11 3.87
N GLN A 119 8.79 18.97 4.56
CA GLN A 119 10.11 18.38 4.87
C GLN A 119 10.64 17.51 3.72
N HIS A 120 9.75 16.93 2.90
CA HIS A 120 10.07 16.02 1.81
C HIS A 120 9.32 16.41 0.52
N PRO A 121 9.66 17.55 -0.12
CA PRO A 121 8.89 18.11 -1.24
C PRO A 121 8.81 17.20 -2.48
N ASP A 122 9.75 16.28 -2.65
CA ASP A 122 9.78 15.33 -3.77
C ASP A 122 8.99 14.03 -3.49
N THR A 123 8.65 13.78 -2.22
CA THR A 123 7.94 12.56 -1.81
C THR A 123 6.45 12.69 -2.10
N VAL A 124 5.89 11.71 -2.83
CA VAL A 124 4.45 11.65 -3.08
C VAL A 124 3.71 11.26 -1.81
N VAL A 125 2.79 12.12 -1.35
CA VAL A 125 1.96 11.85 -0.17
C VAL A 125 0.55 11.43 -0.58
N LYS A 126 0.05 10.35 0.02
CA LYS A 126 -1.34 9.90 -0.11
C LYS A 126 -1.98 9.79 1.27
N VAL A 127 -3.24 10.18 1.38
CA VAL A 127 -3.99 10.17 2.64
C VAL A 127 -5.32 9.47 2.42
N PHE A 128 -5.60 8.45 3.23
CA PHE A 128 -6.83 7.67 3.13
C PHE A 128 -7.49 7.47 4.49
N SER A 129 -8.81 7.68 4.51
CA SER A 129 -9.68 7.13 5.56
C SER A 129 -10.18 5.76 5.10
N VAL A 130 -9.88 4.69 5.84
CA VAL A 130 -10.24 3.32 5.42
C VAL A 130 -11.75 3.09 5.38
N SER A 131 -12.53 3.85 6.15
CA SER A 131 -14.00 3.80 6.13
C SER A 131 -14.62 4.49 4.90
N LYS A 132 -13.84 5.32 4.19
CA LYS A 132 -14.28 6.14 3.06
C LYS A 132 -13.58 5.81 1.74
N SER A 133 -12.72 4.79 1.72
CA SER A 133 -11.85 4.48 0.58
C SER A 133 -11.97 3.01 0.17
N ASP A 134 -11.75 2.70 -1.11
CA ASP A 134 -11.63 1.32 -1.55
C ASP A 134 -10.39 0.67 -0.94
N LYS A 135 -10.57 -0.44 -0.22
CA LYS A 135 -9.48 -1.13 0.47
C LYS A 135 -8.36 -1.56 -0.47
N ASN A 136 -8.68 -1.94 -1.72
CA ASN A 136 -7.70 -2.46 -2.66
C ASN A 136 -6.84 -1.32 -3.24
N GLU A 137 -7.43 -0.15 -3.49
CA GLU A 137 -6.68 1.08 -3.83
C GLU A 137 -5.73 1.47 -2.70
N VAL A 138 -6.18 1.45 -1.45
CA VAL A 138 -5.31 1.74 -0.29
C VAL A 138 -4.12 0.79 -0.25
N MET A 139 -4.32 -0.51 -0.43
CA MET A 139 -3.21 -1.48 -0.47
C MET A 139 -2.27 -1.26 -1.65
N THR A 140 -2.77 -0.85 -2.81
CA THR A 140 -1.94 -0.48 -3.97
C THR A 140 -1.06 0.74 -3.67
N GLU A 141 -1.58 1.73 -2.94
CA GLU A 141 -0.78 2.87 -2.50
C GLU A 141 0.25 2.49 -1.42
N VAL A 142 -0.11 1.61 -0.49
CA VAL A 142 0.84 1.03 0.48
C VAL A 142 1.96 0.26 -0.23
N PHE A 143 1.64 -0.54 -1.24
CA PHE A 143 2.64 -1.28 -2.01
C PHE A 143 3.68 -0.36 -2.64
N LYS A 144 3.24 0.76 -3.23
CA LYS A 144 4.13 1.77 -3.81
C LYS A 144 4.89 2.57 -2.76
N SER A 145 4.48 2.57 -1.50
CA SER A 145 5.08 3.45 -0.49
C SER A 145 6.33 2.86 0.14
N LYS A 146 7.36 3.69 0.41
CA LYS A 146 8.53 3.31 1.22
C LYS A 146 8.20 3.25 2.72
N ALA A 147 7.20 4.03 3.15
CA ALA A 147 6.70 4.04 4.52
C ALA A 147 5.19 4.29 4.59
N ILE A 148 4.57 3.87 5.69
CA ILE A 148 3.16 4.16 5.99
C ILE A 148 3.01 4.80 7.36
N ILE A 149 2.02 5.67 7.52
CA ILE A 149 1.73 6.30 8.82
C ILE A 149 0.28 5.97 9.17
N VAL A 150 0.07 5.20 10.24
CA VAL A 150 -1.22 4.54 10.49
C VAL A 150 -1.90 5.13 11.72
N GLY A 151 -3.17 5.51 11.56
CA GLY A 151 -3.92 6.25 12.56
C GLY A 151 -5.20 5.58 13.02
N SER A 152 -5.44 5.52 14.34
CA SER A 152 -6.75 5.16 14.89
C SER A 152 -6.97 5.89 16.22
N PRO A 153 -8.20 6.36 16.52
CA PRO A 153 -8.53 6.65 17.90
C PRO A 153 -8.54 5.36 18.73
N THR A 154 -8.43 5.48 20.05
CA THR A 154 -8.70 4.38 20.98
C THR A 154 -10.21 4.27 21.23
N VAL A 155 -10.77 3.07 21.04
CA VAL A 155 -12.16 2.73 21.34
C VAL A 155 -12.20 1.42 22.13
N SER A 156 -12.86 1.40 23.28
CA SER A 156 -13.01 0.20 24.11
C SER A 156 -11.68 -0.54 24.38
N ASN A 157 -10.62 0.21 24.71
CA ASN A 157 -9.25 -0.27 24.92
C ASN A 157 -8.60 -0.94 23.70
N ASP A 158 -9.15 -0.73 22.51
CA ASP A 158 -8.68 -1.24 21.22
C ASP A 158 -8.65 -0.12 20.15
N ILE A 159 -8.31 -0.47 18.93
CA ILE A 159 -8.44 0.37 17.73
C ILE A 159 -9.83 0.24 17.10
N LEU A 160 -10.17 1.11 16.14
CA LEU A 160 -11.42 0.97 15.39
C LEU A 160 -11.47 -0.35 14.62
N SER A 161 -12.65 -0.96 14.56
CA SER A 161 -12.88 -2.24 13.88
C SER A 161 -12.53 -2.19 12.38
N SER A 162 -12.75 -1.05 11.73
CA SER A 162 -12.32 -0.75 10.36
C SER A 162 -10.81 -0.88 10.20
N MET A 163 -10.04 -0.32 11.13
CA MET A 163 -8.58 -0.42 11.16
C MET A 163 -8.11 -1.84 11.48
N SER A 164 -8.78 -2.55 12.39
CA SER A 164 -8.47 -3.95 12.71
C SER A 164 -8.64 -4.89 11.50
N GLY A 165 -9.76 -4.75 10.77
CA GLY A 165 -9.98 -5.50 9.53
C GLY A 165 -8.97 -5.15 8.44
N TRP A 166 -8.66 -3.85 8.27
CA TRP A 166 -7.67 -3.40 7.30
C TRP A 166 -6.26 -3.93 7.62
N LEU A 167 -5.81 -3.88 8.88
CA LEU A 167 -4.52 -4.43 9.32
C LEU A 167 -4.44 -5.95 9.12
N SER A 168 -5.55 -6.65 9.31
CA SER A 168 -5.63 -8.10 9.04
C SER A 168 -5.38 -8.40 7.56
N PHE A 169 -5.95 -7.59 6.65
CA PHE A 169 -5.68 -7.71 5.22
C PHE A 169 -4.24 -7.28 4.87
N LEU A 170 -3.74 -6.20 5.46
CA LEU A 170 -2.36 -5.71 5.31
C LEU A 170 -1.34 -6.82 5.61
N LYS A 171 -1.52 -7.53 6.72
CA LYS A 171 -0.65 -8.65 7.13
C LYS A 171 -0.64 -9.77 6.10
N GLN A 172 -1.80 -10.12 5.54
CA GLN A 172 -1.90 -11.18 4.52
C GLN A 172 -1.09 -10.85 3.27
N LEU A 173 -0.99 -9.57 2.91
CA LEU A 173 -0.26 -9.11 1.73
C LEU A 173 1.27 -9.17 1.88
N LYS A 174 1.81 -9.34 3.10
CA LYS A 174 3.24 -9.57 3.38
C LYS A 174 4.19 -8.56 2.73
N PHE A 175 3.87 -7.26 2.81
CA PHE A 175 4.78 -6.20 2.36
C PHE A 175 6.16 -6.31 3.03
N LYS A 176 7.20 -5.90 2.30
CA LYS A 176 8.61 -6.04 2.72
C LYS A 176 9.34 -4.71 2.57
N ASN A 177 10.35 -4.50 3.42
CA ASN A 177 11.25 -3.35 3.39
C ASN A 177 10.56 -1.99 3.54
N LYS A 178 9.46 -1.93 4.32
CA LYS A 178 8.70 -0.71 4.55
C LYS A 178 8.76 -0.30 6.03
N LYS A 179 8.92 1.00 6.26
CA LYS A 179 8.81 1.59 7.59
C LYS A 179 7.37 1.91 7.95
N ALA A 180 7.10 2.07 9.24
CA ALA A 180 5.82 2.60 9.70
C ALA A 180 5.94 3.50 10.93
N ALA A 181 5.01 4.45 11.05
CA ALA A 181 4.75 5.20 12.29
C ALA A 181 3.27 5.12 12.64
N VAL A 182 2.93 5.48 13.88
CA VAL A 182 1.55 5.43 14.36
C VAL A 182 1.11 6.75 14.98
N PHE A 183 -0.19 7.01 14.91
CA PHE A 183 -0.79 8.15 15.57
C PHE A 183 -2.24 7.88 16.00
N GLY A 184 -2.78 8.71 16.88
CA GLY A 184 -4.14 8.52 17.34
C GLY A 184 -4.58 9.49 18.43
N CYS A 185 -5.89 9.68 18.52
CA CYS A 185 -6.53 10.34 19.65
C CYS A 185 -7.03 9.31 20.69
N TYR A 186 -7.17 9.72 21.94
CA TYR A 186 -7.73 8.86 23.00
C TYR A 186 -8.47 9.70 24.04
N GLY A 187 -9.37 9.08 24.81
CA GLY A 187 -10.12 9.77 25.87
C GLY A 187 -9.53 9.61 27.28
N TRP A 188 -8.91 8.47 27.58
CA TRP A 188 -8.37 8.17 28.92
C TRP A 188 -7.07 7.35 28.88
N SER A 189 -7.10 6.03 28.72
CA SER A 189 -5.93 5.15 28.83
C SER A 189 -5.12 5.07 27.53
N GLY A 190 -5.79 4.99 26.38
CA GLY A 190 -5.18 5.24 25.06
C GLY A 190 -4.28 4.12 24.53
N GLU A 191 -4.80 2.90 24.45
CA GLU A 191 -4.08 1.70 24.00
C GLU A 191 -3.85 1.65 22.49
N GLY A 192 -4.59 2.46 21.72
CA GLY A 192 -4.65 2.37 20.26
C GLY A 192 -3.28 2.35 19.59
N ASN A 193 -2.40 3.30 19.90
CA ASN A 193 -1.08 3.36 19.26
C ASN A 193 -0.21 2.13 19.59
N ARG A 194 -0.23 1.64 20.83
CA ARG A 194 0.50 0.41 21.21
C ARG A 194 0.04 -0.77 20.36
N ILE A 195 -1.28 -0.93 20.22
CA ILE A 195 -1.89 -2.00 19.40
C ILE A 195 -1.51 -1.83 17.93
N LEU A 196 -1.54 -0.60 17.39
CA LEU A 196 -1.09 -0.35 16.01
C LEU A 196 0.38 -0.74 15.82
N LYS A 197 1.29 -0.34 16.73
CA LYS A 197 2.71 -0.71 16.66
C LYS A 197 2.89 -2.22 16.64
N GLU A 198 2.22 -2.94 17.55
CA GLU A 198 2.28 -4.40 17.64
C GLU A 198 1.80 -5.08 16.35
N ARG A 199 0.64 -4.66 15.82
CA ARG A 199 0.06 -5.23 14.59
C ARG A 199 0.91 -4.95 13.35
N LEU A 200 1.54 -3.77 13.27
CA LEU A 200 2.43 -3.42 12.17
C LEU A 200 3.76 -4.17 12.23
N LYS A 201 4.35 -4.33 13.42
CA LYS A 201 5.54 -5.17 13.63
C LYS A 201 5.25 -6.63 13.22
N ASP A 202 4.09 -7.16 13.66
CA ASP A 202 3.61 -8.50 13.29
C ASP A 202 3.30 -8.64 11.78
N ALA A 203 2.94 -7.55 11.09
CA ALA A 203 2.81 -7.51 9.64
C ALA A 203 4.15 -7.38 8.89
N GLY A 204 5.27 -7.20 9.61
CA GLY A 204 6.62 -7.15 9.04
C GLY A 204 7.13 -5.75 8.69
N PHE A 205 6.52 -4.70 9.22
CA PHE A 205 6.99 -3.32 9.08
C PHE A 205 8.06 -2.97 10.11
N GLU A 206 9.03 -2.15 9.72
CA GLU A 206 9.96 -1.50 10.65
C GLU A 206 9.26 -0.30 11.29
N VAL A 207 8.71 -0.49 12.49
CA VAL A 207 7.96 0.56 13.19
C VAL A 207 8.90 1.43 13.99
N ILE A 208 8.92 2.74 13.71
CA ILE A 208 9.72 3.72 14.46
C ILE A 208 9.16 3.94 15.86
N GLU A 209 9.99 4.46 16.76
CA GLU A 209 9.60 4.69 18.15
C GLU A 209 8.73 5.94 18.31
N GLU A 210 8.99 6.98 17.50
CA GLU A 210 8.21 8.21 17.48
C GLU A 210 6.74 7.94 17.13
N GLU A 211 5.84 8.55 17.90
CA GLU A 211 4.40 8.43 17.72
C GLU A 211 3.68 9.71 18.15
N VAL A 212 2.49 9.95 17.59
CA VAL A 212 1.64 11.06 18.02
C VAL A 212 0.43 10.49 18.76
N LYS A 213 0.37 10.73 20.07
CA LYS A 213 -0.74 10.31 20.93
C LYS A 213 -1.37 11.56 21.57
N SER A 214 -2.60 11.88 21.16
CA SER A 214 -3.29 13.13 21.56
C SER A 214 -4.50 12.84 22.46
N LEU A 215 -4.62 13.56 23.57
CA LEU A 215 -5.75 13.44 24.49
C LEU A 215 -6.93 14.27 23.97
N TRP A 216 -8.08 13.64 23.76
CA TRP A 216 -9.28 14.23 23.16
C TRP A 216 -9.04 14.84 21.77
N ASN A 217 -8.78 16.14 21.72
CA ASN A 217 -8.62 16.90 20.50
C ASN A 217 -7.17 17.35 20.35
N PRO A 218 -6.57 17.26 19.15
CA PRO A 218 -5.21 17.72 18.92
C PRO A 218 -5.02 19.20 19.23
N GLU A 219 -3.98 19.47 20.00
CA GLU A 219 -3.51 20.81 20.39
C GLU A 219 -2.14 21.12 19.75
N ALA A 220 -1.64 22.34 19.95
CA ALA A 220 -0.39 22.80 19.34
C ALA A 220 0.81 21.89 19.67
N GLU A 221 0.88 21.36 20.90
CA GLU A 221 1.95 20.45 21.32
C GLU A 221 1.92 19.11 20.58
N ASP A 222 0.74 18.62 20.20
CA ASP A 222 0.61 17.39 19.42
C ASP A 222 1.07 17.59 17.99
N PHE A 223 0.79 18.76 17.40
CA PHE A 223 1.29 19.11 16.07
C PHE A 223 2.81 19.31 16.04
N ALA A 224 3.43 19.77 17.14
CA ALA A 224 4.89 19.80 17.25
C ALA A 224 5.50 18.39 17.17
N LYS A 225 4.86 17.38 17.80
CA LYS A 225 5.30 15.97 17.71
C LYS A 225 5.14 15.39 16.31
N VAL A 226 4.15 15.85 15.52
CA VAL A 226 4.00 15.46 14.11
C VAL A 226 5.26 15.81 13.33
N LYS A 227 5.76 17.04 13.51
CA LYS A 227 6.97 17.52 12.84
C LYS A 227 8.19 16.63 13.16
N GLU A 228 8.36 16.28 14.44
CA GLU A 228 9.46 15.41 14.90
C GLU A 228 9.36 13.99 14.33
N MET A 229 8.15 13.41 14.33
CA MET A 229 7.90 12.07 13.78
C MET A 229 8.16 12.03 12.26
N VAL A 230 7.73 13.06 11.53
CA VAL A 230 7.94 13.15 10.07
C VAL A 230 9.43 13.20 9.73
N ALA A 231 10.26 13.90 10.51
CA ALA A 231 11.71 13.97 10.28
C ALA A 231 12.43 12.61 10.43
N LYS A 232 11.76 11.60 10.99
CA LYS A 232 12.34 10.29 11.34
C LYS A 232 11.88 9.15 10.42
N ILE A 233 10.86 9.37 9.59
CA ILE A 233 10.23 8.32 8.77
C ILE A 233 10.68 8.35 7.31
#